data_AF-A0A9W6GC20-F1
#
_entry.id   AF-A0A9W6GC20-F1
#
_cell.length_a   1.000
_cell.length_b   1.000
_cell.length_c   1.000
_cell.angle_alpha   90.00
_cell.angle_beta   90.00
_cell.angle_gamma   90.00
#
_symmetry.space_group_name_H-M   'P 1'
#
loop_
_entity.id
_entity.type
_entity.pdbx_description
1 polymer ?
#
loop_
_entity_poly.entity_id
_entity_poly.type
_entity_poly.pdbx_seq_one_letter_code
_entity_poly.pdbx_strand_id
1 'polypeptide(L)'
;MYQKNKNPEIKVRFTQMRGTNNIIKIESDGKTPETAVNTLNETVNLINSALFKDKLHKEIKEATIRLKFINKALEDINKKSGIIYDPSRVTDLMTEKERIEKWLQNPQIIYPSTEISVSNKPVKPKPILNITVGIVSGLFIGIFVALLKDSLRERKIKQSF
;
A
#
# COMPACT_ATOMS: atom_id res chain seq x y z
N MET A 1 23.54 9.95 24.64
CA MET A 1 23.15 9.20 23.43
C MET A 1 21.72 9.57 23.06
N TYR A 2 21.53 10.47 22.09
CA TYR A 2 20.19 10.78 21.57
C TYR A 2 19.87 9.79 20.45
N GLN A 3 18.97 8.84 20.72
CA GLN A 3 18.36 8.05 19.66
C GLN A 3 17.49 9.01 18.83
N LYS A 4 18.03 9.44 17.70
CA LYS A 4 17.31 10.18 16.67
C LYS A 4 16.12 9.28 16.29
N ASN A 5 14.93 9.71 16.67
CA ASN A 5 13.66 9.08 16.33
C ASN A 5 13.58 9.05 14.80
N LYS A 6 14.10 7.99 14.19
CA LYS A 6 13.98 7.72 12.75
C LYS A 6 12.53 7.32 12.55
N ASN A 7 11.65 8.31 12.50
CA ASN A 7 10.37 8.10 11.87
C ASN A 7 10.71 7.65 10.44
N PRO A 8 10.40 6.41 10.02
CA PRO A 8 10.62 6.02 8.64
C PRO A 8 9.84 7.03 7.81
N GLU A 9 10.52 7.75 6.93
CA GLU A 9 9.85 8.62 5.97
C GLU A 9 9.15 7.68 4.98
N ILE A 10 7.95 7.23 5.35
CA ILE A 10 7.13 6.29 4.59
C ILE A 10 6.72 7.02 3.31
N LYS A 11 7.40 6.68 2.21
CA LYS A 11 7.13 7.26 0.89
C LYS A 11 6.03 6.46 0.21
N VAL A 12 4.79 6.86 0.49
CA VAL A 12 3.59 6.31 -0.13
C VAL A 12 2.82 7.38 -0.87
N ARG A 13 2.18 6.99 -1.98
CA ARG A 13 1.27 7.84 -2.75
C ARG A 13 -0.15 7.35 -2.55
N PHE A 14 -1.03 8.27 -2.15
CA PHE A 14 -2.47 8.06 -2.07
C PHE A 14 -3.15 8.63 -3.30
N THR A 15 -3.98 7.84 -3.97
CA THR A 15 -4.78 8.28 -5.13
C THR A 15 -6.23 7.84 -4.94
N GLN A 16 -7.16 8.80 -4.96
CA GLN A 16 -8.58 8.46 -4.97
C GLN A 16 -8.98 7.85 -6.32
N MET A 17 -9.66 6.70 -6.28
CA MET A 17 -10.13 6.07 -7.51
C MET A 17 -11.37 6.79 -8.05
N ARG A 18 -11.36 7.11 -9.36
CA ARG A 18 -12.50 7.78 -10.02
C ARG A 18 -13.74 6.88 -9.95
N GLY A 19 -14.87 7.44 -9.54
CA GLY A 19 -16.15 6.74 -9.45
C GLY A 19 -16.39 6.00 -8.13
N THR A 20 -15.46 6.05 -7.17
CA THR A 20 -15.62 5.41 -5.85
C THR A 20 -15.23 6.35 -4.73
N ASN A 21 -16.08 6.48 -3.71
CA ASN A 21 -15.84 7.35 -2.55
C ASN A 21 -15.22 6.61 -1.35
N ASN A 22 -15.16 5.28 -1.41
CA ASN A 22 -14.74 4.39 -0.33
C ASN A 22 -13.46 3.59 -0.65
N ILE A 23 -12.86 3.80 -1.82
CA ILE A 23 -11.63 3.11 -2.24
C ILE A 23 -10.53 4.13 -2.51
N ILE A 24 -9.38 3.90 -1.87
CA ILE A 24 -8.16 4.67 -2.07
C ILE A 24 -7.09 3.73 -2.55
N LYS A 25 -6.42 4.10 -3.64
CA LYS A 25 -5.25 3.40 -4.13
C LYS A 25 -4.02 3.89 -3.36
N ILE A 26 -3.28 2.96 -2.77
CA ILE A 26 -2.02 3.24 -2.07
C ILE A 26 -0.90 2.58 -2.87
N GLU A 27 0.11 3.37 -3.24
CA GLU A 27 1.28 2.89 -3.98
C GLU A 27 2.55 3.21 -3.19
N SER A 28 3.51 2.28 -3.19
CA SER A 28 4.81 2.44 -2.54
C SER A 28 5.92 1.99 -3.50
N ASP A 29 6.99 2.77 -3.55
CA ASP A 29 8.21 2.41 -4.29
C ASP A 29 9.24 1.84 -3.31
N GLY A 30 9.72 0.63 -3.57
CA GLY A 30 10.76 -0.05 -2.80
C GLY A 30 12.00 -0.37 -3.63
N LYS A 31 13.14 -0.60 -2.96
CA LYS A 31 14.35 -1.13 -3.63
C LYS A 31 14.14 -2.57 -4.08
N THR A 32 13.35 -3.32 -3.33
CA THR A 32 12.93 -4.70 -3.64
C THR A 32 11.40 -4.82 -3.54
N PRO A 33 10.80 -5.82 -4.22
CA PRO A 33 9.39 -6.18 -4.06
C PRO A 33 8.96 -6.29 -2.59
N GLU A 34 9.75 -7.00 -1.78
CA GLU A 34 9.49 -7.24 -0.38
C GLU A 34 9.46 -5.94 0.44
N THR A 35 10.43 -5.04 0.21
CA THR A 35 10.44 -3.74 0.91
C THR A 35 9.21 -2.90 0.59
N ALA A 36 8.72 -2.92 -0.65
CA ALA A 36 7.52 -2.19 -1.04
C ALA A 36 6.27 -2.75 -0.35
N VAL A 37 6.14 -4.08 -0.28
CA VAL A 37 5.04 -4.76 0.42
C VAL A 37 5.06 -4.44 1.91
N ASN A 38 6.21 -4.52 2.56
CA ASN A 38 6.35 -4.20 3.99
C ASN A 38 5.97 -2.74 4.26
N THR A 39 6.40 -1.80 3.43
CA THR A 39 6.00 -0.39 3.57
C THR A 39 4.49 -0.20 3.41
N LEU A 40 3.83 -0.91 2.50
CA LEU A 40 2.37 -0.85 2.37
C LEU A 40 1.66 -1.40 3.61
N ASN A 41 2.11 -2.55 4.13
CA ASN A 41 1.55 -3.14 5.35
C ASN A 41 1.73 -2.22 6.57
N GLU A 42 2.93 -1.64 6.75
CA GLU A 42 3.20 -0.66 7.79
C GLU A 42 2.30 0.56 7.66
N THR A 43 2.08 1.05 6.44
CA THR A 43 1.20 2.19 6.17
C THR A 43 -0.25 1.89 6.57
N VAL A 44 -0.77 0.72 6.18
CA VAL A 44 -2.13 0.31 6.57
C VAL A 44 -2.27 0.19 8.08
N ASN A 45 -1.27 -0.40 8.74
CA ASN A 45 -1.25 -0.52 10.20
C ASN A 45 -1.19 0.84 10.89
N LEU A 46 -0.39 1.77 10.39
CA LEU A 46 -0.30 3.14 10.91
C LEU A 46 -1.61 3.89 10.70
N ILE A 47 -2.27 3.75 9.55
CA ILE A 47 -3.56 4.39 9.33
C ILE A 47 -4.60 3.86 10.33
N ASN A 48 -4.71 2.54 10.47
CA ASN A 48 -5.65 1.93 11.41
C ASN A 48 -5.36 2.32 12.87
N SER A 49 -4.09 2.35 13.28
CA SER A 49 -3.70 2.60 14.67
C SER A 49 -3.55 4.08 15.05
N ALA A 50 -3.23 4.97 14.09
CA ALA A 50 -3.01 6.39 14.35
C ALA A 50 -4.24 7.24 13.99
N LEU A 51 -4.85 7.02 12.82
CA LEU A 51 -5.99 7.84 12.36
C LEU A 51 -7.33 7.30 12.84
N PHE A 52 -7.45 5.98 12.98
CA PHE A 52 -8.70 5.33 13.36
C PHE A 52 -8.68 4.71 14.75
N LYS A 53 -7.72 5.08 15.62
CA LYS A 53 -7.55 4.50 16.95
C LYS A 53 -8.85 4.44 17.76
N ASP A 54 -9.52 5.58 17.88
CA ASP A 54 -10.72 5.71 18.71
C ASP A 54 -11.91 4.96 18.10
N LYS A 55 -12.03 5.04 16.76
CA LYS A 55 -13.05 4.30 16.02
C LYS A 55 -12.85 2.79 16.14
N LEU A 56 -11.61 2.32 15.96
CA LEU A 56 -11.23 0.91 16.11
C LEU A 56 -11.50 0.42 17.53
N HIS A 57 -11.15 1.21 18.55
CA HIS A 57 -11.41 0.86 19.94
C HIS A 57 -12.92 0.73 20.23
N LYS A 58 -13.73 1.65 19.68
CA LYS A 58 -15.20 1.60 19.79
C LYS A 58 -15.77 0.33 19.13
N GLU A 59 -15.37 0.03 17.90
CA GLU A 59 -15.80 -1.15 17.16
C GLU A 59 -15.41 -2.45 17.87
N ILE A 60 -14.18 -2.54 18.41
CA ILE A 60 -13.73 -3.69 19.21
C ILE A 60 -14.61 -3.87 20.45
N LYS A 61 -14.96 -2.77 21.14
CA LYS A 61 -15.82 -2.81 22.32
C LYS A 61 -17.24 -3.29 21.96
N GLU A 62 -17.82 -2.76 20.90
CA GLU A 62 -19.16 -3.15 20.42
C GLU A 62 -19.19 -4.61 19.97
N ALA A 63 -18.18 -5.06 19.22
CA ALA A 63 -18.00 -6.45 18.81
C ALA A 63 -17.87 -7.40 20.01
N THR A 64 -17.09 -7.02 21.03
CA THR A 64 -16.92 -7.81 22.25
C THR A 64 -18.23 -7.94 23.04
N ILE A 65 -19.00 -6.85 23.12
CA ILE A 65 -20.33 -6.85 23.75
C ILE A 65 -21.28 -7.76 22.98
N ARG A 66 -21.32 -7.64 21.65
CA ARG A 66 -22.15 -8.49 20.78
C ARG A 66 -21.80 -9.96 20.92
N LEU A 67 -20.51 -10.30 20.98
CA LEU A 67 -20.03 -11.67 21.19
C LEU A 67 -20.53 -12.24 22.54
N LYS A 68 -20.49 -11.45 23.62
CA LYS A 68 -21.04 -11.86 24.92
C LYS A 68 -22.55 -12.14 24.85
N PHE A 69 -23.31 -11.31 24.13
CA PHE A 69 -24.73 -11.54 23.91
C PHE A 69 -25.00 -12.82 23.12
N ILE A 70 -24.24 -13.07 22.04
CA ILE A 70 -24.39 -14.28 21.23
C ILE A 70 -24.07 -15.53 22.05
N ASN A 71 -22.97 -15.51 22.81
CA ASN A 71 -22.60 -16.63 23.68
C ASN A 71 -23.68 -16.91 24.73
N LYS A 72 -24.22 -15.87 25.37
CA LYS A 72 -25.33 -16.02 26.32
C LYS A 72 -26.60 -16.58 25.65
N ALA A 73 -26.94 -16.10 24.46
CA ALA A 73 -28.10 -16.60 23.72
C ALA A 73 -27.94 -18.09 23.36
N LEU A 74 -26.77 -18.51 22.90
CA LEU A 74 -26.46 -19.91 22.60
C LEU A 74 -26.49 -20.79 23.87
N GLU A 75 -25.98 -20.29 25.00
CA GLU A 75 -26.10 -20.98 26.29
C GLU A 75 -27.54 -21.14 26.75
N ASP A 76 -28.35 -20.09 26.62
CA ASP A 76 -29.76 -20.10 27.02
C ASP A 76 -30.57 -21.09 26.15
N ILE A 77 -30.24 -21.20 24.86
CA ILE A 77 -30.79 -22.20 23.94
C ILE A 77 -30.41 -23.61 24.41
N ASN A 78 -29.15 -23.85 24.76
CA ASN A 78 -28.70 -25.16 25.23
C ASN A 78 -29.28 -25.56 26.60
N LYS A 79 -29.48 -24.60 27.51
CA LYS A 79 -29.99 -24.85 28.87
C LYS A 79 -31.50 -25.07 28.91
N LYS A 80 -32.27 -24.42 28.03
CA LYS A 80 -33.73 -24.55 27.98
C LYS A 80 -34.14 -25.62 26.97
N SER A 81 -34.03 -26.89 27.39
CA SER A 81 -34.32 -28.10 26.60
C SER A 81 -35.81 -28.30 26.21
N GLY A 82 -36.57 -27.23 26.00
CA GLY A 82 -38.01 -27.29 25.71
C GLY A 82 -38.57 -26.07 24.97
N ILE A 83 -37.72 -25.14 24.52
CA ILE A 83 -38.15 -24.04 23.65
C ILE A 83 -37.91 -24.47 22.21
N ILE A 84 -38.97 -24.46 21.40
CA ILE A 84 -38.89 -24.64 19.95
C ILE A 84 -38.16 -23.43 19.38
N TYR A 85 -36.85 -23.57 19.16
CA TYR A 85 -36.05 -22.61 18.43
C TYR A 85 -35.93 -23.05 16.98
N ASP A 86 -36.02 -22.08 16.08
CA ASP A 86 -35.74 -22.27 14.67
C ASP A 86 -34.23 -22.56 14.49
N PRO A 87 -33.84 -23.74 13.98
CA PRO A 87 -32.44 -24.11 13.77
C PRO A 87 -31.68 -23.10 12.92
N SER A 88 -32.35 -22.44 11.96
CA SER A 88 -31.72 -21.43 11.11
C SER A 88 -31.18 -20.25 11.91
N ARG A 89 -31.91 -19.81 12.94
CA ARG A 89 -31.47 -18.70 13.82
C ARG A 89 -30.26 -19.07 14.67
N VAL A 90 -30.14 -20.34 15.06
CA VAL A 90 -28.96 -20.82 15.79
C VAL A 90 -27.75 -20.83 14.86
N THR A 91 -27.92 -21.30 13.63
CA THR A 91 -26.88 -21.27 12.59
C THR A 91 -26.44 -19.84 12.27
N ASP A 92 -27.37 -18.90 12.18
CA ASP A 92 -27.06 -17.48 11.96
C ASP A 92 -26.23 -16.90 13.11
N LEU A 93 -26.59 -17.20 14.36
CA LEU A 93 -25.83 -16.76 15.54
C LEU A 93 -24.43 -17.38 15.59
N MET A 94 -24.28 -18.66 15.25
CA MET A 94 -22.97 -19.31 15.16
C MET A 94 -22.12 -18.69 14.05
N THR A 95 -22.71 -18.43 12.88
CA THR A 95 -22.02 -17.78 11.75
C THR A 95 -21.58 -16.36 12.11
N GLU A 96 -22.46 -15.59 12.76
CA GLU A 96 -22.14 -14.25 13.24
C GLU A 96 -21.02 -14.28 14.28
N LYS A 97 -21.08 -15.23 15.23
CA LYS A 97 -20.03 -15.45 16.23
C LYS A 97 -18.68 -15.69 15.56
N GLU A 98 -18.59 -16.65 14.65
CA GLU A 98 -17.34 -16.97 13.94
C GLU A 98 -16.79 -15.76 13.19
N ARG A 99 -17.66 -14.99 12.53
CA ARG A 99 -17.26 -13.77 11.81
C ARG A 99 -16.67 -12.73 12.76
N ILE A 100 -17.32 -12.49 13.91
CA ILE A 100 -16.84 -11.53 14.92
C ILE A 100 -15.52 -12.00 15.52
N GLU A 101 -15.39 -13.29 15.86
CA GLU A 101 -14.15 -13.86 16.41
C GLU A 101 -13.00 -13.74 15.42
N LYS A 102 -13.22 -14.07 14.14
CA LYS A 102 -12.22 -13.88 13.08
C LYS A 102 -11.80 -12.41 12.94
N TRP A 103 -12.75 -11.48 12.96
CA TRP A 103 -12.44 -10.05 12.87
C TRP A 103 -11.67 -9.53 14.10
N LEU A 104 -12.01 -9.99 15.31
CA LEU A 104 -11.33 -9.60 16.55
C LEU A 104 -9.86 -10.07 16.61
N GLN A 105 -9.45 -11.08 15.83
CA GLN A 105 -8.05 -11.50 15.76
C GLN A 105 -7.15 -10.47 15.07
N ASN A 106 -7.67 -9.71 14.10
CA ASN A 106 -6.94 -8.66 13.41
C ASN A 106 -7.91 -7.52 13.01
N PRO A 107 -8.33 -6.68 13.97
CA PRO A 107 -9.35 -5.69 13.74
C PRO A 107 -8.77 -4.52 12.94
N GLN A 108 -9.41 -4.21 11.81
CA GLN A 108 -8.98 -3.15 10.90
C GLN A 108 -10.20 -2.37 10.41
N ILE A 109 -10.06 -1.03 10.31
CA ILE A 109 -11.08 -0.14 9.74
C ILE A 109 -10.88 -0.01 8.23
N ILE A 110 -9.62 0.11 7.82
CA ILE A 110 -9.21 0.05 6.42
C ILE A 110 -8.55 -1.30 6.19
N TYR A 111 -9.08 -2.03 5.21
CA TYR A 111 -8.57 -3.31 4.77
C TYR A 111 -8.28 -3.27 3.27
N PRO A 112 -7.30 -4.04 2.78
CA PRO A 112 -7.01 -4.15 1.36
C PRO A 112 -8.21 -4.81 0.65
N SER A 113 -8.77 -4.13 -0.35
CA SER A 113 -9.85 -4.68 -1.20
C SER A 113 -9.35 -5.75 -2.17
N THR A 114 -8.05 -5.81 -2.41
CA THR A 114 -7.39 -6.74 -3.32
C THR A 114 -6.03 -7.13 -2.73
N GLU A 115 -5.50 -8.28 -3.11
CA GLU A 115 -4.14 -8.66 -2.78
C GLU A 115 -3.14 -7.59 -3.25
N ILE A 116 -2.05 -7.42 -2.50
CA ILE A 116 -1.01 -6.45 -2.83
C ILE A 116 -0.34 -6.88 -4.13
N SER A 117 -0.58 -6.12 -5.19
CA SER A 117 0.04 -6.35 -6.50
C SER A 117 1.46 -5.79 -6.52
N VAL A 118 2.43 -6.63 -6.83
CA VAL A 118 3.85 -6.23 -6.91
C VAL A 118 4.34 -6.32 -8.34
N SER A 119 5.10 -5.32 -8.79
CA SER A 119 5.71 -5.36 -10.11
C SER A 119 6.87 -6.34 -10.14
N ASN A 120 6.77 -7.37 -10.99
CA ASN A 120 7.88 -8.31 -11.24
C ASN A 120 9.05 -7.69 -12.02
N LYS A 121 8.84 -6.52 -12.65
CA LYS A 121 9.86 -5.79 -13.40
C LYS A 121 10.21 -4.49 -12.68
N PRO A 122 11.49 -4.07 -12.66
CA PRO A 122 11.86 -2.78 -12.11
C PRO A 122 11.14 -1.67 -12.87
N VAL A 123 10.41 -0.81 -12.15
CA VAL A 123 9.68 0.32 -12.74
C VAL A 123 10.69 1.38 -13.27
N LYS A 124 11.86 1.49 -12.62
CA LYS A 124 12.98 2.37 -12.98
C LYS A 124 14.33 1.76 -12.55
N PRO A 125 15.45 2.12 -13.21
CA PRO A 125 15.52 2.89 -14.46
C PRO A 125 15.11 2.04 -15.67
N LYS A 126 14.66 2.69 -16.76
CA LYS A 126 14.34 2.03 -18.03
C LYS A 126 15.63 1.91 -18.86
N PRO A 127 16.29 0.74 -18.91
CA PRO A 127 17.66 0.64 -19.44
C PRO A 127 17.74 1.04 -20.92
N ILE A 128 16.77 0.63 -21.73
CA ILE A 128 16.71 0.95 -23.16
C ILE A 128 16.64 2.46 -23.37
N LEU A 129 15.79 3.17 -22.61
CA LEU A 129 15.65 4.62 -22.72
C LEU A 129 16.98 5.32 -22.38
N ASN A 130 17.64 4.88 -21.31
CA ASN A 130 18.92 5.47 -20.90
C ASN A 130 20.01 5.23 -21.94
N ILE A 131 20.06 4.04 -22.55
CA ILE A 131 21.00 3.72 -23.63
C ILE A 131 20.74 4.61 -24.84
N THR A 132 19.48 4.75 -25.27
CA THR A 132 19.12 5.62 -26.40
C THR A 132 19.53 7.07 -26.14
N VAL A 133 19.23 7.61 -24.95
CA VAL A 133 19.65 8.97 -24.56
C VAL A 133 21.18 9.10 -24.59
N GLY A 134 21.90 8.08 -24.09
CA GLY A 134 23.37 8.06 -24.14
C GLY A 134 23.92 8.09 -25.56
N ILE A 135 23.37 7.28 -26.47
CA ILE A 135 23.79 7.22 -27.88
C ILE A 135 23.52 8.56 -28.57
N VAL A 136 22.30 9.09 -28.44
CA VAL A 136 21.91 10.35 -29.07
C VAL A 136 22.78 11.49 -28.55
N SER A 137 22.95 11.58 -27.23
CA SER A 137 23.81 12.61 -26.63
C SER A 137 25.25 12.50 -27.09
N GLY A 138 25.80 11.28 -27.16
CA GLY A 138 27.16 11.03 -27.66
C GLY A 138 27.34 11.46 -29.12
N LEU A 139 26.34 11.20 -29.97
CA LEU A 139 26.36 11.61 -31.37
C LEU A 139 26.35 13.13 -31.52
N PHE A 140 25.49 13.84 -30.77
CA PHE A 140 25.46 15.29 -30.77
C PHE A 140 26.77 15.91 -30.27
N ILE A 141 27.36 15.36 -29.21
CA ILE A 141 28.68 15.80 -28.72
C ILE A 141 29.75 15.57 -29.79
N GLY A 142 29.74 14.42 -30.46
CA GLY A 142 30.68 14.11 -31.54
C GLY A 142 30.58 15.11 -32.71
N ILE A 143 29.36 15.40 -33.17
CA ILE A 143 29.12 16.42 -34.21
C ILE A 143 29.59 17.78 -33.74
N PHE A 144 29.24 18.18 -32.51
CA PHE A 144 29.62 19.47 -31.96
C PHE A 144 31.14 19.65 -31.92
N VAL A 145 31.88 18.64 -31.47
CA VAL A 145 33.35 18.66 -31.43
C VAL A 145 33.95 18.71 -32.84
N ALA A 146 33.39 17.98 -33.80
CA ALA A 146 33.85 18.01 -35.19
C ALA A 146 33.66 19.41 -35.81
N LEU A 147 32.47 19.99 -35.67
CA LEU A 147 32.17 21.35 -36.16
C LEU A 147 33.02 22.41 -35.47
N LEU A 148 33.25 22.28 -34.16
CA LEU A 148 34.10 23.20 -33.41
C LEU A 148 35.56 23.14 -33.91
N LYS A 149 36.08 21.93 -34.15
CA LYS A 149 37.42 21.72 -34.68
C LYS A 149 37.57 22.32 -36.08
N ASP A 150 36.59 22.12 -36.95
CA ASP A 150 36.59 22.69 -38.31
C ASP A 150 36.52 24.21 -38.27
N SER A 151 35.63 24.79 -37.44
CA SER A 151 35.53 26.25 -37.25
C SER A 151 36.83 26.87 -36.75
N LEU A 152 37.51 26.23 -35.79
CA LEU A 152 38.81 26.69 -35.31
C LEU A 152 39.90 26.59 -36.39
N ARG A 153 39.87 25.54 -37.23
CA ARG A 153 40.80 25.37 -38.34
C ARG A 153 40.62 26.45 -39.41
N GLU A 154 39.38 26.73 -39.81
CA GLU A 154 39.06 27.79 -40.77
C GLU A 154 39.48 29.18 -40.28
N ARG A 155 39.28 29.48 -38.98
CA ARG A 155 39.75 30.74 -38.39
C ARG A 155 41.27 30.90 -38.47
N LYS A 156 42.03 29.83 -38.24
CA LYS A 156 43.50 29.86 -38.35
C LYS A 156 43.97 30.10 -39.78
N ILE A 157 43.31 29.49 -40.77
CA ILE A 157 43.65 29.68 -42.19
C ILE A 157 43.36 31.13 -42.60
N LYS A 158 42.24 31.70 -42.14
CA LYS A 158 41.86 33.09 -42.45
C LYS A 158 42.76 34.15 -41.81
N GLN A 159 43.51 33.81 -40.75
CA GLN A 159 44.48 34.72 -40.10
C GLN A 159 45.90 34.60 -40.67
N SER A 160 46.14 33.65 -41.59
CA SER A 160 47.45 33.39 -42.20
C SER A 160 47.60 33.96 -43.62
N PHE A 161 46.58 34.68 -44.10
CA PHE A 161 46.60 35.51 -45.31
C PHE A 161 46.52 36.98 -44.89
#